data_AF-A0A0S3RX98-F1
#
_entry.id   AF-A0A0S3RX98-F1
#
_cell.length_a   1.000
_cell.length_b   1.000
_cell.length_c   1.000
_cell.angle_alpha   90.00
_cell.angle_beta   90.00
_cell.angle_gamma   90.00
#
_symmetry.space_group_name_H-M   'P 1'
#
loop_
_entity.id
_entity.type
_entity.pdbx_description
1 polymer ?
#
loop_
_entity_poly.entity_id
_entity_poly.type
_entity_poly.pdbx_seq_one_letter_code
_entity_poly.pdbx_strand_id
1 'polypeptide(L)'
;MAESFLFSTAESLIAKLASRAFQEVSRVVDLYDDLQDLTNTLSLVKAVLLDAQQKHEHNNELRQWLIQLKTVFSAAEDVLDEFECQTLRKKVVKVHGSTKDKKIFCLAI
;
A
#
# COMPACT_ATOMS: atom_id res chain seq x y z
N MET A 1 2.34 16.51 -11.54
CA MET A 1 1.31 16.46 -10.48
C MET A 1 0.89 15.03 -10.16
N ALA A 2 0.75 14.14 -11.15
CA ALA A 2 0.43 12.73 -10.90
C ALA A 2 1.63 11.96 -10.34
N GLU A 3 2.84 12.31 -10.78
CA GLU A 3 4.12 11.71 -10.38
C GLU A 3 4.39 11.91 -8.88
N SER A 4 4.21 13.14 -8.38
CA SER A 4 4.41 13.46 -6.97
C SER A 4 3.41 12.75 -6.06
N PHE A 5 2.15 12.63 -6.50
CA PHE A 5 1.13 11.85 -5.79
C PHE A 5 1.55 10.38 -5.71
N LEU A 6 1.86 9.77 -6.86
CA LEU A 6 2.29 8.38 -6.95
C LEU A 6 3.54 8.08 -6.14
N PHE A 7 4.52 9.01 -6.14
CA PHE A 7 5.72 8.90 -5.33
C PHE A 7 5.39 8.87 -3.84
N SER A 8 4.54 9.79 -3.36
CA SER A 8 4.12 9.80 -1.96
C SER A 8 3.34 8.54 -1.55
N THR A 9 2.47 8.05 -2.43
CA THR A 9 1.74 6.79 -2.20
C THR A 9 2.70 5.61 -2.19
N ALA A 10 3.70 5.55 -3.07
CA ALA A 10 4.74 4.51 -3.07
C ALA A 10 5.44 4.45 -1.70
N GLU A 11 5.84 5.61 -1.18
CA GLU A 11 6.53 5.69 0.11
C GLU A 11 5.63 5.27 1.28
N SER A 12 4.36 5.68 1.25
CA SER A 12 3.36 5.25 2.24
C SER A 12 3.20 3.73 2.25
N LEU A 13 3.02 3.11 1.08
CA LEU A 13 2.87 1.66 0.95
C LEU A 13 4.14 0.93 1.40
N ILE A 14 5.32 1.38 0.99
CA ILE A 14 6.59 0.79 1.43
C ILE A 14 6.74 0.90 2.96
N ALA A 15 6.39 2.03 3.56
CA ALA A 15 6.45 2.21 5.00
C ALA A 15 5.49 1.28 5.74
N LYS A 16 4.26 1.10 5.23
CA LYS A 16 3.28 0.14 5.76
C LYS A 16 3.80 -1.29 5.69
N LEU A 17 4.34 -1.69 4.54
CA LEU A 17 4.91 -3.04 4.32
C LEU A 17 6.15 -3.32 5.19
N ALA A 18 6.96 -2.29 5.45
CA ALA A 18 8.11 -2.36 6.34
C ALA A 18 7.73 -2.33 7.83
N SER A 19 6.48 -2.03 8.16
CA SER A 19 6.04 -1.98 9.55
C SER A 19 6.12 -3.36 10.19
N ARG A 20 6.53 -3.37 11.46
CA ARG A 20 6.69 -4.62 12.22
C ARG A 20 5.39 -5.41 12.32
N ALA A 21 4.26 -4.72 12.48
CA ALA A 21 2.94 -5.36 12.55
C ALA A 21 2.62 -6.12 11.26
N PHE A 22 2.94 -5.53 10.11
CA PHE A 22 2.69 -6.12 8.81
C PHE A 22 3.63 -7.31 8.54
N GLN A 23 4.93 -7.15 8.84
CA GLN A 23 5.94 -8.22 8.71
C GLN A 23 5.64 -9.45 9.57
N GLU A 24 5.17 -9.26 10.80
CA GLU A 24 4.83 -10.37 11.70
C GLU A 24 3.60 -11.14 11.19
N VAL A 25 2.64 -10.44 10.60
CA VAL A 25 1.36 -11.03 10.18
C VAL A 25 1.50 -11.68 8.82
N SER A 26 2.25 -11.09 7.90
CA SER A 26 2.54 -11.68 6.59
C SER A 26 3.25 -13.02 6.72
N ARG A 27 4.17 -13.17 7.69
CA ARG A 27 4.82 -14.46 7.99
C ARG A 27 3.85 -15.51 8.51
N VAL A 28 2.84 -15.12 9.28
CA VAL A 28 1.82 -16.04 9.80
C VAL A 28 0.85 -16.50 8.71
N VAL A 29 0.62 -15.65 7.70
CA VAL A 29 -0.31 -15.90 6.59
C VAL A 29 0.43 -16.42 5.33
N ASP A 30 1.74 -16.62 5.42
CA ASP A 30 2.61 -17.10 4.33
C ASP A 30 2.62 -16.20 3.08
N LEU A 31 2.49 -14.88 3.30
CA LEU A 31 2.55 -13.84 2.26
C LEU A 31 3.83 -13.00 2.33
N TYR A 32 4.81 -13.44 3.13
CA TYR A 32 6.01 -12.64 3.40
C TYR A 32 6.79 -12.33 2.13
N ASP A 33 7.07 -13.35 1.33
CA ASP A 33 7.87 -13.24 0.11
C ASP A 33 7.13 -12.39 -0.95
N ASP A 34 5.82 -12.63 -1.14
CA ASP A 34 4.98 -11.84 -2.05
C ASP A 34 4.99 -10.33 -1.70
N LEU A 35 4.95 -10.01 -0.41
CA LEU A 35 4.95 -8.64 0.07
C LEU A 35 6.34 -8.00 0.00
N GLN A 36 7.39 -8.80 0.11
CA GLN A 36 8.76 -8.35 -0.14
C GLN A 36 8.96 -8.03 -1.64
N ASP A 37 8.43 -8.86 -2.53
CA ASP A 37 8.44 -8.61 -3.97
C ASP A 37 7.62 -7.37 -4.35
N LEU A 38 6.47 -7.15 -3.69
CA LEU A 38 5.70 -5.93 -3.83
C LEU A 38 6.52 -4.70 -3.41
N THR A 39 7.26 -4.80 -2.30
CA THR A 39 8.13 -3.70 -1.82
C THR A 39 9.24 -3.37 -2.82
N ASN A 40 9.87 -4.39 -3.39
CA ASN A 40 10.89 -4.23 -4.43
C ASN A 40 10.30 -3.57 -5.69
N THR A 41 9.12 -4.02 -6.11
CA THR A 41 8.39 -3.48 -7.27
C THR A 41 8.01 -2.01 -7.05
N LEU A 42 7.47 -1.66 -5.89
CA LEU A 42 7.15 -0.27 -5.53
C LEU A 42 8.39 0.62 -5.52
N SER A 43 9.53 0.10 -5.07
CA SER A 43 10.82 0.82 -5.08
C SER A 43 11.31 1.10 -6.50
N LEU A 44 11.17 0.13 -7.41
CA LEU A 44 11.49 0.31 -8.83
C LEU A 44 10.57 1.35 -9.47
N VAL A 45 9.26 1.26 -9.22
CA VAL A 45 8.28 2.23 -9.72
C VAL A 45 8.62 3.64 -9.21
N LYS A 46 9.02 3.78 -7.94
CA LYS A 46 9.43 5.06 -7.36
C LYS A 46 10.62 5.67 -8.11
N ALA A 47 11.61 4.86 -8.48
CA ALA A 47 12.74 5.32 -9.30
C ALA A 47 12.29 5.78 -10.70
N VAL A 48 11.41 5.02 -11.35
CA VAL A 48 10.84 5.37 -12.66
C VAL A 48 10.02 6.67 -12.59
N LEU A 49 9.28 6.90 -11.50
CA LEU A 49 8.51 8.13 -11.29
C LEU A 49 9.40 9.37 -11.14
N LEU A 50 10.55 9.24 -10.44
CA LEU A 50 11.55 10.32 -10.34
C LEU A 50 12.14 10.69 -11.70
N ASP A 51 12.41 9.69 -12.53
CA ASP A 51 12.92 9.90 -13.90
C ASP A 51 11.84 10.48 -14.82
N ALA A 52 10.58 10.04 -14.66
CA ALA A 52 9.44 10.53 -15.40
C ALA A 52 9.13 11.99 -15.10
N GLN A 53 9.22 12.40 -13.82
CA GLN A 53 8.98 13.78 -13.39
C GLN A 53 9.89 14.80 -14.11
N GLN A 54 11.09 14.39 -14.52
CA GLN A 54 12.03 15.24 -15.27
C GLN A 54 11.73 15.32 -16.78
N LYS A 55 10.89 14.43 -17.33
CA LYS A 55 10.68 14.24 -18.77
C LYS A 55 9.21 14.33 -19.22
N HIS A 56 8.27 14.61 -18.30
CA HIS A 56 6.84 14.39 -18.51
C HIS A 56 6.12 15.42 -19.41
N GLU A 57 6.69 16.61 -19.63
CA GLU A 57 5.92 17.72 -20.21
C GLU A 57 5.41 17.49 -21.65
N HIS A 58 5.95 16.52 -22.38
CA HIS A 58 5.67 16.33 -23.81
C HIS A 58 5.30 14.90 -24.24
N ASN A 59 5.06 13.96 -23.32
CA ASN A 59 4.78 12.57 -23.67
C ASN A 59 3.37 12.11 -23.22
N ASN A 60 2.45 11.97 -24.19
CA ASN A 60 1.09 11.52 -23.95
C ASN A 60 1.00 10.05 -23.50
N GLU A 61 1.90 9.18 -23.95
CA GLU A 61 1.94 7.77 -23.53
C GLU A 61 2.31 7.67 -22.05
N LEU A 62 3.30 8.46 -21.63
CA LEU A 62 3.73 8.54 -20.24
C LEU A 62 2.58 9.03 -19.34
N ARG A 63 1.81 10.03 -19.79
CA ARG A 63 0.62 10.50 -19.07
C ARG A 63 -0.42 9.39 -18.87
N GLN A 64 -0.69 8.58 -19.89
CA GLN A 64 -1.62 7.45 -19.76
C GLN A 64 -1.10 6.37 -18.80
N TRP A 65 0.19 6.06 -18.87
CA TRP A 65 0.84 5.16 -17.93
C TRP A 65 0.72 5.63 -16.47
N LEU A 66 0.92 6.92 -16.19
CA LEU A 66 0.76 7.48 -14.84
C LEU A 66 -0.69 7.38 -14.33
N ILE A 67 -1.68 7.56 -15.21
CA ILE A 67 -3.09 7.42 -14.82
C ILE A 67 -3.39 5.97 -14.43
N GLN A 68 -2.94 4.99 -15.21
CA GLN A 68 -3.14 3.57 -14.90
C GLN A 68 -2.41 3.19 -13.61
N LEU A 69 -1.18 3.68 -13.44
CA LEU A 69 -0.39 3.43 -12.25
C LEU A 69 -1.09 3.98 -11.00
N LYS A 70 -1.77 5.12 -11.10
CA LYS A 70 -2.56 5.69 -10.01
C LYS A 70 -3.68 4.75 -9.58
N THR A 71 -4.42 4.19 -10.53
CA THR A 71 -5.48 3.21 -10.24
C THR A 71 -4.93 1.98 -9.52
N VAL A 72 -3.79 1.45 -9.98
CA VAL A 72 -3.15 0.28 -9.35
C VAL A 72 -2.68 0.60 -7.92
N PHE A 73 -2.09 1.77 -7.71
CA PHE A 73 -1.59 2.19 -6.39
C PHE A 73 -2.73 2.40 -5.39
N SER A 74 -3.83 3.02 -5.82
CA SER A 74 -5.02 3.16 -4.97
C SER A 74 -5.62 1.80 -4.62
N ALA A 75 -5.71 0.86 -5.58
CA ALA A 75 -6.20 -0.48 -5.29
C ALA A 75 -5.27 -1.24 -4.33
N ALA A 76 -3.95 -1.06 -4.43
CA ALA A 76 -2.99 -1.65 -3.50
C ALA A 76 -3.14 -1.08 -2.09
N GLU A 77 -3.33 0.24 -1.96
CA GLU A 77 -3.59 0.90 -0.68
C GLU A 77 -4.86 0.34 -0.02
N ASP A 78 -5.97 0.26 -0.76
CA ASP A 78 -7.23 -0.30 -0.27
C ASP A 78 -7.07 -1.75 0.25
N VAL A 79 -6.30 -2.58 -0.47
CA VAL A 79 -6.06 -3.98 -0.08
C VAL A 79 -5.20 -4.09 1.17
N LEU A 80 -4.12 -3.30 1.27
CA LEU A 80 -3.24 -3.31 2.44
C LEU A 80 -3.96 -2.77 3.69
N ASP A 81 -4.81 -1.75 3.52
CA ASP A 81 -5.60 -1.17 4.61
C ASP A 81 -6.65 -2.15 5.14
N GLU A 82 -7.35 -2.88 4.26
CA GLU A 82 -8.26 -3.95 4.68
C GLU A 82 -7.50 -5.08 5.37
N PHE A 83 -6.32 -5.48 4.87
CA PHE A 83 -5.49 -6.50 5.51
C PHE A 83 -5.05 -6.10 6.92
N GLU A 84 -4.58 -4.86 7.10
CA GLU A 84 -4.21 -4.32 8.40
C GLU A 84 -5.43 -4.26 9.34
N CYS A 85 -6.59 -3.79 8.85
CA CYS A 85 -7.79 -3.74 9.68
C CYS A 85 -8.25 -5.15 10.12
N GLN A 86 -8.26 -6.15 9.22
CA GLN A 86 -8.64 -7.52 9.60
C GLN A 86 -7.68 -8.13 10.61
N THR A 87 -6.40 -7.83 10.47
CA THR A 87 -5.35 -8.29 11.37
C THR A 87 -5.53 -7.74 12.78
N LEU A 88 -5.76 -6.43 12.88
CA LEU A 88 -6.06 -5.78 14.15
C LEU A 88 -7.37 -6.28 14.75
N ARG A 89 -8.39 -6.51 13.92
CA ARG A 89 -9.67 -7.09 14.36
C ARG A 89 -9.49 -8.47 14.99
N LYS A 90 -8.67 -9.34 14.40
CA LYS A 90 -8.33 -10.65 14.99
C LYS A 90 -7.64 -10.51 16.34
N LYS A 91 -6.72 -9.54 16.51
CA LYS A 91 -6.06 -9.25 17.79
C LYS A 91 -7.06 -8.76 18.84
N VAL A 92 -7.95 -7.83 18.51
CA VAL A 92 -8.93 -7.27 19.47
C VAL A 92 -9.97 -8.29 19.90
N VAL A 93 -10.51 -9.09 18.98
CA VAL A 93 -11.47 -10.16 19.32
C VAL A 93 -10.85 -11.17 20.27
N LYS A 94 -9.56 -11.49 20.08
CA LYS A 94 -8.81 -12.40 20.96
C LYS A 94 -8.61 -11.83 22.38
N VAL A 95 -8.54 -10.51 22.53
CA VAL A 95 -8.28 -9.85 23.83
C VAL A 95 -9.57 -9.47 24.56
N HIS A 96 -10.65 -9.08 23.86
CA HIS A 96 -11.81 -8.42 24.50
C HIS A 96 -13.18 -9.11 24.30
N GLY A 97 -13.28 -10.21 23.52
CA GLY A 97 -14.56 -10.89 23.31
C GLY A 97 -15.58 -10.05 22.52
N SER A 98 -15.60 -10.26 21.20
CA SER A 98 -16.63 -9.81 20.23
C SER A 98 -17.34 -8.45 20.50
N THR A 99 -16.69 -7.33 20.21
CA THR A 99 -17.36 -6.04 20.00
C THR A 99 -17.93 -5.95 18.58
N LYS A 100 -19.23 -5.62 18.47
CA LYS A 100 -20.05 -5.80 17.27
C LYS A 100 -19.93 -4.69 16.20
N ASP A 101 -19.05 -3.71 16.35
CA ASP A 101 -18.98 -2.56 15.45
C ASP A 101 -17.90 -2.69 14.37
N LYS A 102 -18.32 -3.26 13.23
CA LYS A 102 -17.48 -3.66 12.09
C LYS A 102 -16.78 -2.50 11.36
N LYS A 103 -17.24 -1.25 11.51
CA LYS A 103 -16.70 -0.09 10.77
C LYS A 103 -15.94 0.92 11.64
N ILE A 104 -16.20 0.95 12.94
CA ILE A 104 -15.63 1.98 13.83
C ILE A 104 -14.15 1.71 14.10
N PHE A 105 -13.72 0.44 14.09
CA PHE A 105 -12.34 0.09 14.41
C PHE A 105 -11.33 0.41 13.28
N CYS A 106 -11.75 0.34 12.01
CA CYS A 106 -10.86 0.66 10.88
C CYS A 106 -10.66 2.18 10.67
N LEU A 107 -11.53 3.03 11.21
CA LEU A 107 -11.51 4.50 11.02
C LEU A 107 -10.74 5.26 12.10
N ALA A 108 -10.21 4.58 13.11
CA ALA A 108 -9.48 5.19 14.23
C ALA A 108 -7.95 5.13 14.09
N ILE A 109 -7.46 4.73 12.91
CA ILE A 109 -6.04 4.68 12.51
C ILE A 109 -5.91 5.53 11.25
#